data_AF-A0A250KFN2-F1
#
_entry.id   AF-A0A250KFN2-F1
#
_cell.length_a   1.000
_cell.length_b   1.000
_cell.length_c   1.000
_cell.angle_alpha   90.00
_cell.angle_beta   90.00
_cell.angle_gamma   90.00
#
_symmetry.space_group_name_H-M   'P 1'
#
loop_
_entity.id
_entity.type
_entity.pdbx_description
1 polymer ?
#
loop_
_entity_poly.entity_id
_entity_poly.type
_entity_poly.pdbx_seq_one_letter_code
_entity_poly.pdbx_strand_id
1 'polypeptide(L)'
;MLKKNIILIFITTATLQVSYAESDNCLKYDYSRILMNNNILGYIGNGQRLYIHFDTIYKDKVKAEIYHVIGKSRVKNNITCFTGNIHISKFKQLDAEYYPINRYKIIAKYEFKEDSTQYDTGVFSGRLESDFFIYKDSVYMDEIYSGVDGYYNNQYEGVWKSYKTNNIQKANFGIGRIPNDNGLDVGSSEFMVEPSKQHLGWDSYMNVMTLNNKNYQRATAEEQREWWKINKEKLVTWQISTKKENNFANIYINHKYLQSVQLTKAQIYTIEQDDYNFDGQRDICFYPQQESKPIIYLWSTKQGKYIKAKSDSINSYPIIVPNLKFLVTQQSDDNQNCYTWKMYQYIDNEFILYSKLIWNYTKSIYILEETFKSDSTIHSIKQNPTYEQLNEQWQKYCFYNHLDDLYNKNGGYK
;
A
#
# COMPACT_ATOMS: atom_id res chain seq x y z
N MET A 1 64.51 -33.08 -33.78
CA MET A 1 63.95 -31.75 -33.44
C MET A 1 62.57 -31.63 -34.06
N LEU A 2 61.49 -31.85 -33.29
CA LEU A 2 60.12 -31.71 -33.78
C LEU A 2 59.37 -30.73 -32.86
N LYS A 3 59.04 -29.56 -33.41
CA LYS A 3 58.25 -28.51 -32.77
C LYS A 3 56.84 -29.04 -32.52
N LYS A 4 56.40 -29.02 -31.25
CA LYS A 4 55.00 -29.25 -30.87
C LYS A 4 54.17 -28.03 -31.26
N ASN A 5 53.19 -28.25 -32.12
CA ASN A 5 52.14 -27.30 -32.47
C ASN A 5 51.25 -27.03 -31.25
N ILE A 6 51.18 -25.78 -30.81
CA ILE A 6 50.21 -25.30 -29.83
C ILE A 6 49.02 -24.76 -30.61
N ILE A 7 47.88 -25.43 -30.48
CA ILE A 7 46.58 -24.97 -30.99
C ILE A 7 46.07 -23.91 -30.01
N LEU A 8 45.94 -22.66 -30.49
CA LEU A 8 45.33 -21.57 -29.74
C LEU A 8 43.83 -21.53 -30.10
N ILE A 9 42.96 -21.91 -29.16
CA ILE A 9 41.51 -21.79 -29.29
C ILE A 9 41.13 -20.35 -28.93
N PHE A 10 40.63 -19.60 -29.91
CA PHE A 10 40.02 -18.29 -29.69
C PHE A 10 38.64 -18.48 -29.07
N ILE A 11 38.51 -18.15 -27.78
CA ILE A 11 37.21 -17.98 -27.13
C ILE A 11 36.77 -16.55 -27.42
N THR A 12 35.88 -16.39 -28.41
CA THR A 12 35.20 -15.11 -28.68
C THR A 12 34.15 -14.88 -27.59
N THR A 13 34.45 -14.02 -26.63
CA THR A 13 33.44 -13.46 -25.73
C THR A 13 32.65 -12.42 -26.51
N ALA A 14 31.46 -12.80 -26.97
CA ALA A 14 30.48 -11.82 -27.45
C ALA A 14 29.98 -11.02 -26.25
N THR A 15 30.54 -9.82 -26.04
CA THR A 15 29.94 -8.82 -25.17
C THR A 15 28.70 -8.31 -25.86
N LEU A 16 27.52 -8.74 -25.41
CA LEU A 16 26.26 -8.07 -25.70
C LEU A 16 26.37 -6.64 -25.16
N GLN A 17 26.63 -5.69 -26.05
CA GLN A 17 26.37 -4.27 -25.80
C GLN A 17 24.85 -4.11 -25.64
N VAL A 18 24.39 -4.21 -24.40
CA VAL A 18 23.06 -3.74 -24.01
C VAL A 18 23.15 -2.22 -24.01
N SER A 19 22.30 -1.56 -24.80
CA SER A 19 22.27 -0.10 -24.95
C SER A 19 22.07 0.60 -23.60
N TYR A 20 23.00 1.50 -23.26
CA TYR A 20 23.02 2.29 -22.02
C TYR A 20 22.32 3.67 -22.16
N ALA A 21 21.54 3.90 -23.22
CA ALA A 21 21.23 5.27 -23.65
C ALA A 21 20.00 5.95 -23.00
N GLU A 22 19.18 5.27 -22.20
CA GLU A 22 17.95 5.86 -21.60
C GLU A 22 18.02 6.06 -20.07
N SER A 23 19.10 5.65 -19.39
CA SER A 23 19.16 5.66 -17.91
C SER A 23 19.35 7.04 -17.28
N ASP A 24 19.98 7.99 -17.97
CA ASP A 24 20.41 9.27 -17.38
C ASP A 24 19.24 10.23 -17.10
N ASN A 25 18.15 10.15 -17.87
CA ASN A 25 16.97 11.00 -17.64
C ASN A 25 16.10 10.51 -16.48
N CYS A 26 16.13 9.21 -16.15
CA CYS A 26 15.34 8.66 -15.05
C CYS A 26 15.99 8.96 -13.69
N LEU A 27 17.33 8.98 -13.59
CA LEU A 27 18.03 9.27 -12.33
C LEU A 27 17.74 10.64 -11.75
N LYS A 28 17.17 11.60 -12.49
CA LYS A 28 16.81 12.92 -11.96
C LYS A 28 15.63 12.87 -10.98
N TYR A 29 14.72 11.90 -11.11
CA TYR A 29 13.52 11.80 -10.28
C TYR A 29 13.80 11.18 -8.92
N ASP A 30 12.88 11.39 -7.96
CA ASP A 30 12.94 10.77 -6.65
C ASP A 30 11.93 9.62 -6.51
N TYR A 31 12.45 8.40 -6.39
CA TYR A 31 11.70 7.15 -6.24
C TYR A 31 11.34 6.81 -4.79
N SER A 32 11.77 7.61 -3.80
CA SER A 32 11.54 7.34 -2.38
C SER A 32 10.10 7.00 -2.04
N ARG A 33 9.15 7.74 -2.61
CA ARG A 33 7.72 7.55 -2.36
C ARG A 33 7.22 6.20 -2.86
N ILE A 34 7.61 5.77 -4.05
CA ILE A 34 7.12 4.51 -4.63
C ILE A 34 7.81 3.30 -3.99
N LEU A 35 9.08 3.45 -3.55
CA LEU A 35 9.83 2.41 -2.86
C LEU A 35 9.36 2.22 -1.42
N MET A 36 8.87 3.28 -0.76
CA MET A 36 8.39 3.27 0.62
C MET A 36 6.89 2.93 0.70
N ASN A 37 6.50 1.80 0.10
CA ASN A 37 5.15 1.26 0.22
C ASN A 37 5.17 0.05 1.16
N ASN A 38 4.44 0.13 2.26
CA ASN A 38 4.43 -0.85 3.35
C ASN A 38 3.35 -1.94 3.21
N ASN A 39 2.64 -2.01 2.07
CA ASN A 39 1.69 -3.09 1.76
C ASN A 39 2.43 -4.36 1.29
N ILE A 40 3.38 -4.82 2.10
CA ILE A 40 4.35 -5.85 1.76
C ILE A 40 3.89 -7.22 2.27
N LEU A 41 3.96 -8.21 1.39
CA LEU A 41 3.89 -9.63 1.74
C LEU A 41 5.29 -10.22 1.67
N GLY A 42 5.68 -11.02 2.67
CA GLY A 42 7.01 -11.62 2.70
C GLY A 42 7.07 -12.99 3.35
N TYR A 43 8.07 -13.78 2.95
CA TYR A 43 8.44 -15.01 3.63
C TYR A 43 9.95 -15.10 3.85
N ILE A 44 10.35 -15.94 4.80
CA ILE A 44 11.73 -16.34 5.07
C ILE A 44 11.84 -17.87 5.21
N GLY A 45 12.94 -18.45 4.74
CA GLY A 45 13.26 -19.86 4.89
C GLY A 45 12.23 -20.78 4.24
N ASN A 46 11.54 -21.58 5.06
CA ASN A 46 10.58 -22.60 4.63
C ASN A 46 9.18 -22.06 4.30
N GLY A 47 9.00 -20.74 4.18
CA GLY A 47 7.70 -20.10 4.00
C GLY A 47 7.16 -19.42 5.26
N GLN A 48 7.99 -19.29 6.31
CA GLN A 48 7.66 -18.52 7.51
C GLN A 48 7.34 -17.07 7.14
N ARG A 49 6.19 -16.57 7.59
CA ARG A 49 5.78 -15.17 7.39
C ARG A 49 6.86 -14.21 7.88
N LEU A 50 7.25 -13.32 6.98
CA LEU A 50 8.16 -12.21 7.20
C LEU A 50 7.38 -10.92 7.01
N TYR A 51 7.40 -10.06 8.02
CA TYR A 51 6.90 -8.69 7.91
C TYR A 51 8.08 -7.74 7.73
N ILE A 52 7.92 -6.77 6.83
CA ILE A 52 8.87 -5.68 6.58
C ILE A 52 8.10 -4.36 6.71
N HIS A 53 8.68 -3.41 7.42
CA HIS A 53 8.18 -2.05 7.53
C HIS A 53 9.31 -1.07 7.25
N PHE A 54 9.13 -0.18 6.29
CA PHE A 54 10.01 0.95 6.04
C PHE A 54 9.53 2.15 6.84
N ASP A 55 10.37 2.66 7.74
CA ASP A 55 10.12 3.91 8.45
C ASP A 55 10.43 5.10 7.52
N THR A 56 11.54 5.01 6.77
CA THR A 56 11.97 6.03 5.81
C THR A 56 12.77 5.42 4.67
N ILE A 57 12.54 5.92 3.46
CA ILE A 57 13.44 5.76 2.31
C ILE A 57 13.72 7.13 1.73
N TYR A 58 14.97 7.54 1.62
CA TYR A 58 15.35 8.83 1.06
C TYR A 58 16.51 8.72 0.07
N LYS A 59 16.44 9.48 -1.02
CA LYS A 59 17.49 9.57 -2.02
C LYS A 59 18.76 10.19 -1.43
N ASP A 60 19.91 9.63 -1.77
CA ASP A 60 21.21 10.22 -1.42
C ASP A 60 21.42 11.55 -2.16
N LYS A 61 22.00 12.52 -1.47
CA LYS A 61 22.19 13.90 -1.99
C LYS A 61 23.34 14.03 -2.99
N VAL A 62 24.26 13.07 -3.01
CA VAL A 62 25.48 13.08 -3.83
C VAL A 62 25.42 12.01 -4.90
N LYS A 63 24.91 10.82 -4.58
CA LYS A 63 24.85 9.66 -5.47
C LYS A 63 23.40 9.36 -5.85
N ALA A 64 22.95 9.86 -7.00
CA ALA A 64 21.55 9.80 -7.42
C ALA A 64 20.96 8.37 -7.52
N GLU A 65 21.83 7.37 -7.65
CA GLU A 65 21.49 5.95 -7.72
C GLU A 65 21.34 5.27 -6.34
N ILE A 66 21.67 5.95 -5.25
CA ILE A 66 21.62 5.40 -3.88
C ILE A 66 20.42 5.94 -3.11
N TYR A 67 19.76 5.04 -2.41
CA TYR A 67 18.66 5.32 -1.50
C TYR A 67 18.97 4.72 -0.13
N HIS A 68 18.88 5.55 0.90
CA HIS A 68 19.07 5.13 2.28
C HIS A 68 17.74 4.63 2.85
N VAL A 69 17.81 3.53 3.58
CA VAL A 69 16.65 2.83 4.13
C VAL A 69 16.79 2.67 5.64
N ILE A 70 15.73 3.01 6.36
CA ILE A 70 15.54 2.69 7.77
C ILE A 70 14.21 1.97 7.90
N GLY A 71 14.21 0.87 8.63
CA GLY A 71 13.00 0.08 8.81
C GLY A 71 13.13 -0.99 9.88
N LYS A 72 12.16 -1.89 9.90
CA LYS A 72 12.07 -2.99 10.85
C LYS A 72 11.56 -4.24 10.17
N SER A 73 12.10 -5.38 10.58
CA SER A 73 11.64 -6.71 10.20
C SER A 73 10.89 -7.32 11.38
N ARG A 74 9.98 -8.25 11.10
CA ARG A 74 9.43 -9.13 12.12
C ARG A 74 9.27 -10.55 11.60
N VAL A 75 9.78 -11.50 12.37
CA VAL A 75 9.58 -12.95 12.16
C VAL A 75 9.07 -13.51 13.48
N LYS A 76 7.85 -14.06 13.47
CA LYS A 76 7.13 -14.46 14.70
C LYS A 76 7.04 -13.26 15.67
N ASN A 77 7.72 -13.33 16.81
CA ASN A 77 7.76 -12.27 17.82
C ASN A 77 9.10 -11.53 17.86
N ASN A 78 10.07 -11.93 17.03
CA ASN A 78 11.34 -11.21 16.94
C ASN A 78 11.15 -10.01 16.02
N ILE A 79 11.33 -8.80 16.56
CA ILE A 79 11.25 -7.54 15.82
C ILE A 79 12.61 -6.90 15.87
N THR A 80 13.17 -6.58 14.70
CA THR A 80 14.52 -6.04 14.61
C THR A 80 14.56 -4.79 13.75
N CYS A 81 15.25 -3.75 14.22
CA CYS A 81 15.55 -2.58 13.40
C CYS A 81 16.62 -2.91 12.37
N PHE A 82 16.47 -2.40 11.15
CA PHE A 82 17.49 -2.45 10.12
C PHE A 82 17.78 -1.08 9.52
N THR A 83 19.01 -0.93 9.04
CA THR A 83 19.42 0.17 8.18
C THR A 83 20.11 -0.38 6.95
N GLY A 84 20.08 0.35 5.84
CA GLY A 84 20.66 -0.17 4.63
C GLY A 84 20.49 0.73 3.43
N ASN A 85 20.75 0.16 2.26
CA ASN A 85 20.68 0.90 1.02
C ASN A 85 20.00 0.10 -0.09
N ILE A 86 19.33 0.83 -0.98
CA ILE A 86 18.95 0.37 -2.31
C ILE A 86 19.88 1.10 -3.29
N HIS A 87 20.51 0.34 -4.18
CA HIS A 87 21.37 0.85 -5.24
C HIS A 87 20.75 0.53 -6.60
N ILE A 88 20.21 1.56 -7.25
CA ILE A 88 19.63 1.47 -8.58
C ILE A 88 20.75 1.13 -9.56
N SER A 89 20.64 -0.04 -10.20
CA SER A 89 21.63 -0.51 -11.16
C SER A 89 21.31 -0.04 -12.58
N LYS A 90 20.02 -0.05 -12.94
CA LYS A 90 19.54 0.47 -14.24
C LYS A 90 18.03 0.68 -14.24
N PHE A 91 17.58 1.40 -15.26
CA PHE A 91 16.18 1.46 -15.67
C PHE A 91 16.01 0.64 -16.95
N LYS A 92 14.88 -0.05 -17.05
CA LYS A 92 14.45 -0.73 -18.28
C LYS A 92 13.12 -0.13 -18.69
N GLN A 93 13.02 0.45 -19.88
CA GLN A 93 11.71 0.77 -20.45
C GLN A 93 10.96 -0.54 -20.72
N LEU A 94 9.70 -0.60 -20.28
CA LEU A 94 8.81 -1.71 -20.56
C LEU A 94 8.23 -1.53 -21.96
N ASP A 95 7.89 -2.65 -22.61
CA ASP A 95 7.31 -2.60 -23.95
C ASP A 95 6.04 -1.74 -23.93
N ALA A 96 5.85 -0.96 -25.00
CA ALA A 96 4.69 -0.10 -25.12
C ALA A 96 3.44 -0.98 -25.13
N GLU A 97 2.71 -0.92 -24.04
CA GLU A 97 1.37 -1.48 -23.98
C GLU A 97 0.35 -0.44 -24.47
N TYR A 98 -0.87 -0.91 -24.54
CA TYR A 98 -2.12 -0.19 -24.73
C TYR A 98 -2.25 1.22 -24.11
N TYR A 99 -1.61 1.50 -22.98
CA TYR A 99 -1.70 2.80 -22.32
C TYR A 99 -0.82 3.87 -22.99
N PRO A 100 -1.29 5.11 -23.16
CA PRO A 100 -0.53 6.19 -23.81
C PRO A 100 0.52 6.83 -22.89
N ILE A 101 1.24 6.01 -22.11
CA ILE A 101 2.30 6.41 -21.19
C ILE A 101 3.47 5.42 -21.24
N ASN A 102 4.70 5.93 -21.26
CA ASN A 102 5.88 5.09 -21.19
C ASN A 102 6.03 4.54 -19.77
N ARG A 103 6.08 3.21 -19.67
CA ARG A 103 6.28 2.47 -18.43
C ARG A 103 7.73 2.02 -18.33
N TYR A 104 8.24 1.92 -17.10
CA TYR A 104 9.63 1.60 -16.81
C TYR A 104 9.72 0.66 -15.61
N LYS A 105 10.85 -0.04 -15.50
CA LYS A 105 11.20 -0.90 -14.39
C LYS A 105 12.54 -0.49 -13.82
N ILE A 106 12.58 -0.23 -12.52
CA ILE A 106 13.81 -0.12 -11.73
C ILE A 106 14.38 -1.52 -11.57
N ILE A 107 15.67 -1.69 -11.82
CA ILE A 107 16.43 -2.88 -11.44
C ILE A 107 17.52 -2.42 -10.49
N ALA A 108 17.43 -2.86 -9.24
CA ALA A 108 18.30 -2.43 -8.16
C ALA A 108 18.85 -3.61 -7.36
N LYS A 109 19.89 -3.35 -6.56
CA LYS A 109 20.36 -4.24 -5.50
C LYS A 109 20.03 -3.61 -4.16
N TYR A 110 19.76 -4.43 -3.16
CA TYR A 110 19.53 -3.94 -1.80
C TYR A 110 20.37 -4.71 -0.78
N GLU A 111 20.70 -4.04 0.31
CA GLU A 111 21.30 -4.62 1.50
C GLU A 111 20.73 -3.92 2.74
N PHE A 112 20.03 -4.66 3.60
CA PHE A 112 19.47 -4.19 4.86
C PHE A 112 20.11 -4.96 6.02
N LYS A 113 20.81 -4.23 6.88
CA LYS A 113 21.55 -4.76 8.03
C LYS A 113 20.70 -4.57 9.26
N GLU A 114 20.28 -5.68 9.85
CA GLU A 114 19.65 -5.68 11.16
C GLU A 114 20.67 -5.28 12.24
N ASP A 115 20.17 -4.74 13.36
CA ASP A 115 20.96 -4.42 14.53
C ASP A 115 21.61 -5.68 15.13
N SER A 116 22.92 -5.81 14.97
CA SER A 116 23.69 -6.98 15.39
C SER A 116 23.70 -7.21 16.92
N THR A 117 23.24 -6.23 17.71
CA THR A 117 23.13 -6.37 19.17
C THR A 117 21.88 -7.15 19.60
N GLN A 118 20.91 -7.31 18.71
CA GLN A 118 19.65 -8.00 18.98
C GLN A 118 19.73 -9.50 18.67
N TYR A 119 18.78 -10.26 19.20
CA TYR A 119 18.74 -11.72 19.07
C TYR A 119 18.30 -12.16 17.66
N ASP A 120 18.90 -13.24 17.14
CA ASP A 120 18.60 -13.82 15.81
C ASP A 120 18.52 -12.79 14.68
N THR A 121 19.62 -12.06 14.50
CA THR A 121 19.75 -10.99 13.51
C THR A 121 20.71 -11.34 12.37
N GLY A 122 20.55 -10.61 11.26
CA GLY A 122 21.31 -10.83 10.06
C GLY A 122 21.24 -9.71 9.03
N VAL A 123 21.52 -10.06 7.78
CA VAL A 123 21.51 -9.13 6.65
C VAL A 123 20.55 -9.66 5.60
N PHE A 124 19.55 -8.85 5.23
CA PHE A 124 18.80 -9.07 4.01
C PHE A 124 19.58 -8.50 2.84
N SER A 125 19.74 -9.26 1.77
CA SER A 125 20.39 -8.77 0.55
C SER A 125 19.85 -9.46 -0.68
N GLY A 126 19.80 -8.74 -1.80
CA GLY A 126 19.22 -9.28 -3.02
C GLY A 126 19.01 -8.25 -4.11
N ARG A 127 18.06 -8.56 -4.98
CA ARG A 127 17.64 -7.73 -6.11
C ARG A 127 16.24 -7.16 -5.86
N LEU A 128 16.04 -5.93 -6.29
CA LEU A 128 14.75 -5.25 -6.30
C LEU A 128 14.33 -4.98 -7.74
N GLU A 129 13.08 -5.30 -8.06
CA GLU A 129 12.39 -4.81 -9.25
C GLU A 129 11.16 -3.98 -8.85
N SER A 130 11.00 -2.80 -9.44
CA SER A 130 9.86 -1.92 -9.18
C SER A 130 9.40 -1.28 -10.49
N ASP A 131 8.12 -1.45 -10.81
CA ASP A 131 7.51 -0.93 -12.03
C ASP A 131 6.89 0.43 -11.74
N PHE A 132 7.15 1.40 -12.61
CA PHE A 132 6.74 2.78 -12.47
C PHE A 132 6.52 3.43 -13.84
N PHE A 133 5.91 4.61 -13.83
CA PHE A 133 5.87 5.47 -15.00
C PHE A 133 6.03 6.93 -14.59
N ILE A 134 6.33 7.78 -15.57
CA ILE A 134 6.51 9.22 -15.36
C ILE A 134 5.39 9.96 -16.10
N TYR A 135 4.72 10.86 -15.39
CA TYR A 135 3.71 11.74 -15.96
C TYR A 135 3.86 13.16 -15.41
N LYS A 136 3.95 14.16 -16.31
CA LYS A 136 4.12 15.59 -15.97
C LYS A 136 5.15 15.82 -14.85
N ASP A 137 6.35 15.23 -15.04
CA ASP A 137 7.51 15.29 -14.13
C ASP A 137 7.35 14.61 -12.75
N SER A 138 6.27 13.84 -12.54
CA SER A 138 6.06 13.05 -11.32
C SER A 138 6.20 11.55 -11.60
N VAL A 139 6.76 10.84 -10.62
CA VAL A 139 6.88 9.38 -10.63
C VAL A 139 5.65 8.76 -9.95
N TYR A 140 5.06 7.79 -10.62
CA TYR A 140 3.94 7.01 -10.12
C TYR A 140 4.34 5.55 -10.06
N MET A 141 3.94 4.86 -8.99
CA MET A 141 4.03 3.40 -8.95
C MET A 141 3.12 2.86 -10.04
N ASP A 142 3.55 1.82 -10.72
CA ASP A 142 2.74 1.21 -11.74
C ASP A 142 1.67 0.32 -11.12
N GLU A 143 0.49 0.90 -10.92
CA GLU A 143 -0.69 0.24 -10.36
C GLU A 143 -1.78 0.01 -11.42
N ILE A 144 -1.44 0.16 -12.71
CA ILE A 144 -2.40 0.05 -13.82
C ILE A 144 -3.18 -1.27 -13.76
N TYR A 145 -2.51 -2.35 -13.35
CA TYR A 145 -3.09 -3.68 -13.22
C TYR A 145 -3.35 -4.11 -11.77
N SER A 146 -3.41 -3.18 -10.80
CA SER A 146 -3.50 -3.53 -9.38
C SER A 146 -4.74 -4.33 -8.98
N GLY A 147 -5.81 -4.26 -9.78
CA GLY A 147 -7.03 -5.03 -9.61
C GLY A 147 -7.15 -6.30 -10.48
N VAL A 148 -6.08 -6.67 -11.20
CA VAL A 148 -6.06 -7.85 -12.06
C VAL A 148 -5.36 -9.01 -11.35
N ASP A 149 -5.86 -10.22 -11.55
CA ASP A 149 -5.25 -11.46 -11.10
C ASP A 149 -3.76 -11.50 -11.47
N GLY A 150 -2.91 -11.72 -10.47
CA GLY A 150 -1.46 -11.79 -10.69
C GLY A 150 -0.69 -10.49 -10.48
N TYR A 151 -1.32 -9.38 -10.08
CA TYR A 151 -0.60 -8.13 -9.82
C TYR A 151 0.55 -8.30 -8.81
N TYR A 152 1.69 -7.70 -9.15
CA TYR A 152 2.84 -7.58 -8.26
C TYR A 152 3.62 -6.31 -8.55
N ASN A 153 4.24 -5.74 -7.51
CA ASN A 153 5.19 -4.62 -7.66
C ASN A 153 6.17 -4.60 -6.47
N ASN A 154 7.23 -3.78 -6.53
CA ASN A 154 8.28 -3.68 -5.50
C ASN A 154 8.77 -5.05 -5.02
N GLN A 155 9.23 -5.88 -5.95
CA GLN A 155 9.62 -7.27 -5.73
C GLN A 155 11.08 -7.34 -5.24
N TYR A 156 11.26 -7.69 -3.98
CA TYR A 156 12.56 -7.96 -3.35
C TYR A 156 12.80 -9.47 -3.34
N GLU A 157 13.73 -9.93 -4.18
CA GLU A 157 14.15 -11.31 -4.26
C GLU A 157 15.58 -11.45 -3.73
N GLY A 158 15.77 -12.24 -2.69
CA GLY A 158 17.05 -12.32 -2.01
C GLY A 158 17.13 -13.34 -0.88
N VAL A 159 18.05 -13.07 0.03
CA VAL A 159 18.35 -13.93 1.17
C VAL A 159 18.50 -13.12 2.44
N TRP A 160 18.25 -13.77 3.56
CA TRP A 160 18.67 -13.34 4.88
C TRP A 160 19.85 -14.18 5.35
N LYS A 161 20.93 -13.55 5.78
CA LYS A 161 22.13 -14.21 6.31
C LYS A 161 22.33 -13.86 7.78
N SER A 162 22.30 -14.88 8.65
CA SER A 162 22.53 -14.71 10.08
C SER A 162 23.94 -14.20 10.38
N TYR A 163 24.06 -13.21 11.28
CA TYR A 163 25.37 -12.78 11.79
C TYR A 163 26.04 -13.86 12.64
N LYS A 164 25.26 -14.54 13.48
CA LYS A 164 25.78 -15.49 14.48
C LYS A 164 26.21 -16.81 13.84
N THR A 165 25.38 -17.34 12.95
CA THR A 165 25.58 -18.70 12.41
C THR A 165 26.11 -18.73 10.99
N ASN A 166 26.10 -17.58 10.28
CA ASN A 166 26.31 -17.49 8.83
C ASN A 166 25.31 -18.30 7.99
N ASN A 167 24.27 -18.87 8.59
CA ASN A 167 23.21 -19.57 7.87
C ASN A 167 22.49 -18.59 6.92
N ILE A 168 22.23 -19.06 5.70
CA ILE A 168 21.56 -18.30 4.65
C ILE A 168 20.19 -18.92 4.44
N GLN A 169 19.15 -18.08 4.43
CA GLN A 169 17.77 -18.46 4.14
C GLN A 169 17.25 -17.60 2.99
N LYS A 170 16.43 -18.16 2.10
CA LYS A 170 15.66 -17.33 1.16
C LYS A 170 14.80 -16.35 1.96
N ALA A 171 14.72 -15.10 1.51
CA ALA A 171 13.91 -14.08 2.14
C ALA A 171 13.41 -13.14 1.06
N ASN A 172 12.18 -13.38 0.60
CA ASN A 172 11.58 -12.64 -0.50
C ASN A 172 10.33 -11.93 -0.01
N PHE A 173 10.10 -10.73 -0.53
CA PHE A 173 8.96 -9.91 -0.17
C PHE A 173 8.59 -8.94 -1.29
N GLY A 174 7.34 -8.52 -1.35
CA GLY A 174 6.85 -7.58 -2.35
C GLY A 174 5.37 -7.24 -2.19
N ILE A 175 4.85 -6.40 -3.09
CA ILE A 175 3.44 -5.97 -3.10
C ILE A 175 2.64 -6.88 -4.01
N GLY A 176 1.40 -7.19 -3.61
CA GLY A 176 0.46 -8.03 -4.37
C GLY A 176 0.80 -9.51 -4.29
N ARG A 177 2.01 -9.89 -4.74
CA ARG A 177 2.57 -11.24 -4.67
C ARG A 177 4.04 -11.21 -4.27
N ILE A 178 4.57 -12.37 -3.91
CA ILE A 178 5.96 -12.55 -3.44
C ILE A 178 6.78 -13.20 -4.56
N PRO A 179 7.97 -12.68 -4.91
CA PRO A 179 8.76 -13.27 -5.98
C PRO A 179 9.38 -14.59 -5.51
N ASN A 180 9.45 -15.60 -6.39
CA ASN A 180 10.09 -16.89 -6.10
C ASN A 180 9.66 -17.43 -4.73
N ASP A 181 8.34 -17.51 -4.55
CA ASP A 181 7.61 -17.85 -3.33
C ASP A 181 7.78 -19.31 -2.87
N ASN A 182 8.39 -20.15 -3.72
CA ASN A 182 8.68 -21.56 -3.48
C ASN A 182 7.41 -22.38 -3.21
N GLY A 183 6.33 -22.10 -3.97
CA GLY A 183 5.03 -22.77 -3.87
C GLY A 183 4.30 -22.41 -2.57
N LEU A 184 4.40 -21.15 -2.15
CA LEU A 184 3.66 -20.61 -1.01
C LEU A 184 2.32 -20.03 -1.47
N ASP A 185 2.24 -19.54 -2.70
CA ASP A 185 1.08 -19.01 -3.39
C ASP A 185 0.48 -20.11 -4.28
N VAL A 186 -0.82 -20.39 -4.15
CA VAL A 186 -1.53 -21.36 -5.00
C VAL A 186 -1.93 -20.78 -6.36
N GLY A 187 -1.76 -19.47 -6.57
CA GLY A 187 -1.94 -18.86 -7.88
C GLY A 187 -3.37 -18.54 -8.28
N SER A 188 -4.31 -18.45 -7.34
CA SER A 188 -5.73 -18.16 -7.61
C SER A 188 -6.11 -16.76 -7.14
N SER A 189 -6.47 -15.87 -8.08
CA SER A 189 -6.83 -14.47 -7.82
C SER A 189 -5.69 -13.65 -7.19
N GLU A 190 -5.84 -13.16 -5.96
CA GLU A 190 -4.77 -12.53 -5.19
C GLU A 190 -3.77 -13.56 -4.63
N PHE A 191 -2.78 -13.12 -3.86
CA PHE A 191 -1.86 -14.03 -3.17
C PHE A 191 -2.62 -14.88 -2.16
N MET A 192 -2.61 -16.20 -2.37
CA MET A 192 -3.35 -17.17 -1.56
C MET A 192 -2.40 -18.24 -1.02
N VAL A 193 -2.32 -18.35 0.31
CA VAL A 193 -1.34 -19.23 0.95
C VAL A 193 -1.72 -20.70 0.77
N GLU A 194 -0.77 -21.49 0.32
CA GLU A 194 -0.83 -22.95 0.27
C GLU A 194 -1.25 -23.51 1.65
N PRO A 195 -2.39 -24.21 1.76
CA PRO A 195 -2.96 -24.63 3.04
C PRO A 195 -1.97 -25.35 3.96
N SER A 196 -1.08 -26.18 3.40
CA SER A 196 -0.06 -26.89 4.18
C SER A 196 0.97 -25.96 4.84
N LYS A 197 1.13 -24.72 4.38
CA LYS A 197 2.06 -23.70 4.90
C LYS A 197 1.40 -22.61 5.72
N GLN A 198 0.07 -22.58 5.81
CA GLN A 198 -0.66 -21.52 6.51
C GLN A 198 -0.23 -21.36 7.98
N HIS A 199 0.05 -22.47 8.66
CA HIS A 199 0.51 -22.51 10.05
C HIS A 199 1.86 -21.80 10.28
N LEU A 200 2.59 -21.44 9.22
CA LEU A 200 3.87 -20.73 9.27
C LEU A 200 3.69 -19.20 9.44
N GLY A 201 2.67 -18.78 10.18
CA GLY A 201 2.40 -17.38 10.52
C GLY A 201 1.49 -16.63 9.53
N TRP A 202 0.73 -17.35 8.70
CA TRP A 202 -0.19 -16.78 7.71
C TRP A 202 -1.66 -16.85 8.11
N ASP A 203 -1.98 -17.40 9.29
CA ASP A 203 -3.35 -17.55 9.75
C ASP A 203 -4.12 -16.23 9.80
N SER A 204 -3.53 -15.14 10.29
CA SER A 204 -4.20 -13.83 10.33
C SER A 204 -4.51 -13.34 8.91
N TYR A 205 -3.54 -13.37 8.00
CA TYR A 205 -3.74 -13.01 6.60
C TYR A 205 -4.90 -13.78 5.94
N MET A 206 -4.91 -15.11 6.05
CA MET A 206 -5.98 -15.95 5.47
C MET A 206 -7.35 -15.74 6.14
N ASN A 207 -7.37 -15.46 7.44
CA ASN A 207 -8.61 -15.22 8.17
C ASN A 207 -9.23 -13.84 7.86
N VAL A 208 -8.43 -12.82 7.49
CA VAL A 208 -8.96 -11.52 7.05
C VAL A 208 -9.70 -11.64 5.71
N MET A 209 -9.26 -12.55 4.84
CA MET A 209 -9.93 -12.82 3.55
C MET A 209 -11.28 -13.52 3.69
N THR A 210 -11.66 -13.97 4.90
CA THR A 210 -12.91 -14.71 5.16
C THR A 210 -13.80 -13.94 6.13
N LEU A 211 -14.63 -13.02 5.61
CA LEU A 211 -15.45 -12.07 6.39
C LEU A 211 -16.39 -12.73 7.44
N ASN A 212 -16.85 -13.95 7.22
CA ASN A 212 -17.76 -14.67 8.15
C ASN A 212 -17.03 -15.53 9.20
N ASN A 213 -15.71 -15.38 9.31
CA ASN A 213 -14.89 -16.19 10.20
C ASN A 213 -14.93 -15.66 11.65
N LYS A 214 -15.11 -16.56 12.62
CA LYS A 214 -15.07 -16.22 14.06
C LYS A 214 -13.73 -15.57 14.47
N ASN A 215 -12.67 -15.82 13.71
CA ASN A 215 -11.33 -15.27 13.94
C ASN A 215 -11.08 -13.94 13.20
N TYR A 216 -12.00 -13.47 12.35
CA TYR A 216 -11.83 -12.28 11.51
C TYR A 216 -11.38 -11.05 12.33
N GLN A 217 -12.00 -10.81 13.49
CA GLN A 217 -11.65 -9.67 14.35
C GLN A 217 -10.22 -9.76 14.88
N ARG A 218 -9.82 -10.93 15.39
CA ARG A 218 -8.46 -11.16 15.90
C ARG A 218 -7.43 -11.06 14.78
N ALA A 219 -7.77 -11.59 13.60
CA ALA A 219 -6.93 -11.57 12.42
C ALA A 219 -6.71 -10.13 11.92
N THR A 220 -7.79 -9.35 11.81
CA THR A 220 -7.75 -7.92 11.44
C THR A 220 -6.87 -7.14 12.41
N ALA A 221 -7.03 -7.36 13.72
CA ALA A 221 -6.19 -6.72 14.73
C ALA A 221 -4.70 -7.07 14.62
N GLU A 222 -4.36 -8.32 14.25
CA GLU A 222 -2.97 -8.73 14.06
C GLU A 222 -2.35 -8.14 12.78
N GLU A 223 -3.08 -8.14 11.65
CA GLU A 223 -2.59 -7.52 10.40
C GLU A 223 -2.48 -5.98 10.52
N GLN A 224 -3.29 -5.35 11.36
CA GLN A 224 -3.24 -3.90 11.65
C GLN A 224 -2.33 -3.54 12.83
N ARG A 225 -1.71 -4.52 13.51
CA ARG A 225 -0.86 -4.31 14.68
C ARG A 225 0.32 -3.40 14.36
N GLU A 226 0.57 -2.41 15.21
CA GLU A 226 1.70 -1.47 15.04
C GLU A 226 3.02 -2.05 15.57
N TRP A 227 3.36 -3.27 15.17
CA TRP A 227 4.51 -4.02 15.69
C TRP A 227 5.85 -3.30 15.45
N TRP A 228 5.94 -2.45 14.42
CA TRP A 228 7.13 -1.66 14.14
C TRP A 228 7.33 -0.50 15.14
N LYS A 229 6.32 -0.13 15.93
CA LYS A 229 6.46 0.88 16.98
C LYS A 229 6.99 0.25 18.29
N ILE A 230 8.10 -0.50 18.28
CA ILE A 230 8.61 -1.35 19.40
C ILE A 230 8.26 -0.87 20.83
N ASN A 231 8.59 0.37 21.20
CA ASN A 231 8.36 0.90 22.57
C ASN A 231 6.96 1.50 22.80
N LYS A 232 6.16 1.58 21.75
CA LYS A 232 4.82 2.16 21.66
C LYS A 232 3.90 1.24 20.86
N GLU A 233 4.17 -0.06 20.90
CA GLU A 233 3.41 -1.06 20.14
C GLU A 233 1.95 -1.03 20.60
N LYS A 234 1.05 -0.95 19.63
CA LYS A 234 -0.40 -0.99 19.87
C LYS A 234 -0.99 -2.16 19.12
N LEU A 235 -1.51 -3.12 19.87
CA LEU A 235 -2.48 -4.10 19.42
C LEU A 235 -3.85 -3.65 19.93
N VAL A 236 -4.69 -3.16 19.03
CA VAL A 236 -6.05 -2.74 19.35
C VAL A 236 -6.99 -3.88 19.01
N THR A 237 -7.78 -4.31 20.00
CA THR A 237 -8.84 -5.31 19.80
C THR A 237 -10.16 -4.78 20.34
N TRP A 238 -11.25 -5.41 19.92
CA TRP A 238 -12.59 -5.02 20.35
C TRP A 238 -13.47 -6.22 20.60
N GLN A 239 -14.52 -6.01 21.40
CA GLN A 239 -15.62 -6.95 21.58
C GLN A 239 -16.93 -6.19 21.45
N ILE A 240 -17.77 -6.60 20.50
CA ILE A 240 -19.06 -5.96 20.28
C ILE A 240 -20.13 -6.70 21.08
N SER A 241 -20.95 -5.94 21.80
CA SER A 241 -22.10 -6.44 22.55
C SER A 241 -23.33 -5.58 22.27
N THR A 242 -24.51 -6.18 22.30
CA THR A 242 -25.78 -5.47 22.12
C THR A 242 -26.42 -5.23 23.47
N LYS A 243 -26.82 -3.99 23.75
CA LYS A 243 -27.62 -3.64 24.94
C LYS A 243 -28.78 -2.74 24.51
N LYS A 244 -30.01 -3.24 24.68
CA LYS A 244 -31.25 -2.59 24.21
C LYS A 244 -31.20 -2.33 22.70
N GLU A 245 -31.32 -1.06 22.28
CA GLU A 245 -31.34 -0.63 20.88
C GLU A 245 -29.96 -0.20 20.35
N ASN A 246 -28.90 -0.25 21.15
CA ASN A 246 -27.55 0.13 20.72
C ASN A 246 -26.57 -1.03 20.83
N ASN A 247 -25.58 -1.03 19.95
CA ASN A 247 -24.40 -1.86 20.08
C ASN A 247 -23.28 -1.07 20.76
N PHE A 248 -22.37 -1.77 21.43
CA PHE A 248 -21.23 -1.19 22.11
C PHE A 248 -19.99 -2.00 21.77
N ALA A 249 -18.90 -1.33 21.41
CA ALA A 249 -17.59 -1.95 21.28
C ALA A 249 -16.76 -1.67 22.54
N ASN A 250 -16.41 -2.72 23.28
CA ASN A 250 -15.39 -2.66 24.32
C ASN A 250 -14.03 -2.72 23.63
N ILE A 251 -13.25 -1.65 23.70
CA ILE A 251 -11.95 -1.53 23.08
C ILE A 251 -10.86 -1.87 24.11
N TYR A 252 -9.86 -2.62 23.65
CA TYR A 252 -8.70 -3.01 24.43
C TYR A 252 -7.43 -2.57 23.69
N ILE A 253 -6.43 -2.11 24.45
CA ILE A 253 -5.08 -1.87 23.94
C ILE A 253 -4.15 -2.84 24.67
N ASN A 254 -3.42 -3.65 23.91
CA ASN A 254 -2.49 -4.66 24.44
C ASN A 254 -3.16 -5.53 25.52
N HIS A 255 -4.38 -6.01 25.21
CA HIS A 255 -5.24 -6.82 26.07
C HIS A 255 -5.77 -6.15 27.34
N LYS A 256 -5.48 -4.86 27.57
CA LYS A 256 -6.04 -4.08 28.69
C LYS A 256 -7.26 -3.31 28.21
N TYR A 257 -8.35 -3.41 28.96
CA TYR A 257 -9.56 -2.63 28.66
C TYR A 257 -9.23 -1.14 28.68
N LEU A 258 -9.66 -0.45 27.63
CA LEU A 258 -9.50 1.00 27.49
C LEU A 258 -10.82 1.71 27.78
N GLN A 259 -11.84 1.43 26.97
CA GLN A 259 -13.14 2.08 27.04
C GLN A 259 -14.20 1.31 26.27
N SER A 260 -15.47 1.59 26.55
CA SER A 260 -16.59 1.22 25.70
C SER A 260 -16.99 2.40 24.83
N VAL A 261 -17.20 2.15 23.54
CA VAL A 261 -17.74 3.15 22.60
C VAL A 261 -19.11 2.71 22.10
N GLN A 262 -20.01 3.67 21.86
CA GLN A 262 -21.37 3.41 21.39
C GLN A 262 -21.40 3.31 19.86
N LEU A 263 -22.13 2.33 19.34
CA LEU A 263 -22.37 2.11 17.92
C LEU A 263 -23.88 2.21 17.62
N THR A 264 -24.25 2.44 16.36
CA THR A 264 -25.62 2.19 15.87
C THR A 264 -25.87 0.70 15.80
N LYS A 265 -27.10 0.21 15.89
CA LYS A 265 -27.39 -1.23 15.89
C LYS A 265 -27.19 -1.82 14.49
N ALA A 266 -26.26 -2.76 14.37
CA ALA A 266 -26.03 -3.54 13.15
C ALA A 266 -25.74 -5.00 13.50
N GLN A 267 -25.95 -5.91 12.55
CA GLN A 267 -25.57 -7.31 12.74
C GLN A 267 -24.07 -7.51 12.54
N ILE A 268 -23.51 -6.80 11.56
CA ILE A 268 -22.13 -6.94 11.12
C ILE A 268 -21.55 -5.56 10.90
N TYR A 269 -20.29 -5.38 11.33
CA TYR A 269 -19.49 -4.21 11.02
C TYR A 269 -18.26 -4.65 10.24
N THR A 270 -17.95 -3.92 9.19
CA THR A 270 -16.57 -3.81 8.71
C THR A 270 -15.84 -2.87 9.65
N ILE A 271 -14.67 -3.26 10.13
CA ILE A 271 -13.91 -2.50 11.13
C ILE A 271 -12.51 -2.29 10.59
N GLU A 272 -12.09 -1.05 10.56
CA GLU A 272 -10.82 -0.63 9.99
C GLU A 272 -10.07 0.29 10.95
N GLN A 273 -8.75 0.16 10.98
CA GLN A 273 -7.86 1.03 11.73
C GLN A 273 -6.90 1.74 10.78
N ASP A 274 -7.11 3.03 10.63
CA ASP A 274 -6.32 3.90 9.77
C ASP A 274 -6.22 5.30 10.38
N ASP A 275 -5.43 6.19 9.79
CA ASP A 275 -5.22 7.57 10.22
C ASP A 275 -6.26 8.49 9.56
N TYR A 276 -7.48 8.52 10.09
CA TYR A 276 -8.63 9.20 9.48
C TYR A 276 -8.51 10.73 9.55
N ASN A 277 -7.78 11.25 10.52
CA ASN A 277 -7.53 12.68 10.70
C ASN A 277 -6.12 13.14 10.25
N PHE A 278 -5.29 12.23 9.75
CA PHE A 278 -3.93 12.48 9.24
C PHE A 278 -2.96 13.03 10.30
N ASP A 279 -3.12 12.62 11.56
CA ASP A 279 -2.29 13.03 12.70
C ASP A 279 -1.16 12.03 13.05
N GLY A 280 -1.07 10.93 12.30
CA GLY A 280 -0.09 9.86 12.46
C GLY A 280 -0.47 8.83 13.54
N GLN A 281 -1.67 8.93 14.12
CA GLN A 281 -2.23 7.93 15.02
C GLN A 281 -3.28 7.10 14.28
N ARG A 282 -3.41 5.83 14.66
CA ARG A 282 -4.52 5.01 14.18
C ARG A 282 -5.78 5.35 14.94
N ASP A 283 -6.82 5.59 14.18
CA ASP A 283 -8.20 5.73 14.59
C ASP A 283 -8.94 4.41 14.34
N ILE A 284 -10.22 4.36 14.69
CA ILE A 284 -11.08 3.20 14.43
C ILE A 284 -12.34 3.65 13.72
N CYS A 285 -12.64 3.01 12.60
CA CYS A 285 -13.92 3.14 11.91
C CYS A 285 -14.74 1.86 12.09
N PHE A 286 -15.99 2.01 12.52
CA PHE A 286 -16.99 0.96 12.49
C PHE A 286 -17.98 1.27 11.38
N TYR A 287 -17.94 0.50 10.30
CA TYR A 287 -18.86 0.63 9.17
C TYR A 287 -19.96 -0.45 9.25
N PRO A 288 -21.18 -0.12 9.66
CA PRO A 288 -22.30 -1.06 9.71
C PRO A 288 -22.70 -1.52 8.29
N GLN A 289 -22.75 -2.82 8.01
CA GLN A 289 -23.05 -3.29 6.65
C GLN A 289 -24.47 -2.98 6.16
N GLN A 290 -25.41 -2.72 7.09
CA GLN A 290 -26.81 -2.40 6.77
C GLN A 290 -27.10 -0.89 6.69
N GLU A 291 -26.15 -0.03 7.06
CA GLU A 291 -26.34 1.43 7.03
C GLU A 291 -25.19 2.06 6.23
N SER A 292 -25.44 3.22 5.61
CA SER A 292 -24.41 3.88 4.81
C SER A 292 -23.49 4.79 5.63
N LYS A 293 -23.60 4.86 6.97
CA LYS A 293 -22.89 5.85 7.78
C LYS A 293 -21.78 5.23 8.64
N PRO A 294 -20.49 5.53 8.39
CA PRO A 294 -19.41 5.09 9.24
C PRO A 294 -19.43 5.79 10.60
N ILE A 295 -19.03 5.07 11.63
CA ILE A 295 -18.84 5.59 12.99
C ILE A 295 -17.34 5.67 13.26
N ILE A 296 -16.80 6.88 13.20
CA ILE A 296 -15.35 7.12 13.30
C ILE A 296 -15.01 7.58 14.72
N TYR A 297 -13.98 6.95 15.29
CA TYR A 297 -13.44 7.21 16.61
C TYR A 297 -11.95 7.54 16.51
N LEU A 298 -11.60 8.79 16.77
CA LEU A 298 -10.24 9.32 16.62
C LEU A 298 -9.43 9.17 17.90
N TRP A 299 -8.16 8.79 17.78
CA TRP A 299 -7.28 8.64 18.93
C TRP A 299 -6.85 10.00 19.50
N SER A 300 -7.26 10.32 20.72
CA SER A 300 -6.78 11.52 21.41
C SER A 300 -5.56 11.21 22.25
N THR A 301 -4.37 11.60 21.80
CA THR A 301 -3.13 11.47 22.59
C THR A 301 -3.22 12.21 23.93
N LYS A 302 -3.89 13.36 23.96
CA LYS A 302 -4.10 14.16 25.19
C LYS A 302 -4.96 13.42 26.22
N GLN A 303 -6.01 12.72 25.77
CA GLN A 303 -6.94 12.02 26.67
C GLN A 303 -6.60 10.54 26.86
N GLY A 304 -5.68 10.00 26.05
CA GLY A 304 -5.30 8.59 26.06
C GLY A 304 -6.45 7.64 25.69
N LYS A 305 -7.42 8.10 24.88
CA LYS A 305 -8.63 7.32 24.52
C LYS A 305 -9.20 7.76 23.18
N TYR A 306 -10.11 6.96 22.60
CA TYR A 306 -10.78 7.35 21.35
C TYR A 306 -11.98 8.28 21.60
N ILE A 307 -12.13 9.28 20.74
CA ILE A 307 -13.19 10.28 20.78
C ILE A 307 -14.01 10.17 19.51
N LYS A 308 -15.34 10.15 19.63
CA LYS A 308 -16.22 10.08 18.45
C LYS A 308 -16.02 11.33 17.59
N ALA A 309 -15.66 11.15 16.33
CA ALA A 309 -15.60 12.24 15.36
C ALA A 309 -17.01 12.71 14.99
N LYS A 310 -17.13 13.98 14.61
CA LYS A 310 -18.31 14.44 13.87
C LYS A 310 -18.19 14.00 12.41
N SER A 311 -18.79 12.86 12.10
CA SER A 311 -18.78 12.25 10.76
C SER A 311 -20.18 12.18 10.13
N ASP A 312 -21.14 12.97 10.62
CA ASP A 312 -22.55 12.91 10.17
C ASP A 312 -22.72 13.26 8.67
N SER A 313 -21.78 14.01 8.11
CA SER A 313 -21.67 14.40 6.70
C SER A 313 -21.21 13.26 5.79
N ILE A 314 -20.65 12.18 6.36
CA ILE A 314 -20.12 11.01 5.64
C ILE A 314 -21.23 9.96 5.57
N ASN A 315 -21.62 9.59 4.35
CA ASN A 315 -22.77 8.74 4.08
C ASN A 315 -22.45 7.54 3.18
N SER A 316 -21.18 7.14 3.10
CA SER A 316 -20.72 5.94 2.41
C SER A 316 -19.40 5.46 3.01
N TYR A 317 -18.90 4.32 2.55
CA TYR A 317 -17.62 3.77 2.99
C TYR A 317 -16.49 4.82 2.80
N PRO A 318 -15.73 5.15 3.86
CA PRO A 318 -14.67 6.13 3.78
C PRO A 318 -13.37 5.49 3.26
N ILE A 319 -12.77 6.12 2.25
CA ILE A 319 -11.47 5.76 1.67
C ILE A 319 -10.46 6.83 2.09
N ILE A 320 -9.40 6.44 2.78
CA ILE A 320 -8.33 7.35 3.16
C ILE A 320 -7.40 7.56 1.98
N VAL A 321 -7.04 8.83 1.71
CA VAL A 321 -6.07 9.20 0.67
C VAL A 321 -4.90 9.92 1.35
N PRO A 322 -3.96 9.19 2.00
CA PRO A 322 -2.95 9.79 2.89
C PRO A 322 -2.10 10.87 2.22
N ASN A 323 -1.74 10.66 0.94
CA ASN A 323 -0.92 11.60 0.18
C ASN A 323 -1.61 12.95 -0.07
N LEU A 324 -2.94 12.98 -0.07
CA LEU A 324 -3.71 14.21 -0.25
C LEU A 324 -4.23 14.76 1.09
N LYS A 325 -4.21 13.94 2.15
CA LYS A 325 -4.84 14.24 3.46
C LYS A 325 -6.33 14.52 3.33
N PHE A 326 -7.01 13.72 2.51
CA PHE A 326 -8.45 13.75 2.35
C PHE A 326 -9.04 12.36 2.58
N LEU A 327 -10.24 12.35 3.14
CA LEU A 327 -11.13 11.19 3.14
C LEU A 327 -12.04 11.33 1.91
N VAL A 328 -12.14 10.28 1.10
CA VAL A 328 -13.02 10.22 -0.06
C VAL A 328 -14.13 9.21 0.19
N THR A 329 -15.34 9.53 -0.22
CA THR A 329 -16.41 8.53 -0.32
C THR A 329 -16.90 8.40 -1.76
N GLN A 330 -17.45 7.23 -2.08
CA GLN A 330 -18.04 6.92 -3.37
C GLN A 330 -19.45 6.39 -3.20
N GLN A 331 -20.38 6.88 -4.03
CA GLN A 331 -21.73 6.35 -4.15
C GLN A 331 -22.05 6.14 -5.64
N SER A 332 -22.58 4.97 -6.01
CA SER A 332 -23.12 4.76 -7.36
C SER A 332 -24.58 5.17 -7.42
N ASP A 333 -24.98 5.70 -8.56
CA ASP A 333 -26.37 5.82 -9.00
C ASP A 333 -26.47 5.14 -10.35
N ASP A 334 -26.84 3.86 -10.31
CA ASP A 334 -26.88 3.00 -11.49
C ASP A 334 -27.99 3.42 -12.46
N ASN A 335 -29.05 4.11 -11.98
CA ASN A 335 -30.10 4.64 -12.85
C ASN A 335 -29.60 5.79 -13.72
N GLN A 336 -28.66 6.59 -13.18
CA GLN A 336 -28.04 7.71 -13.89
C GLN A 336 -26.69 7.34 -14.54
N ASN A 337 -26.23 6.10 -14.34
CA ASN A 337 -24.91 5.62 -14.72
C ASN A 337 -23.78 6.52 -14.23
N CYS A 338 -23.84 6.95 -12.97
CA CYS A 338 -22.82 7.83 -12.40
C CYS A 338 -22.29 7.37 -11.05
N TYR A 339 -21.05 7.76 -10.77
CA TYR A 339 -20.50 7.80 -9.43
C TYR A 339 -20.49 9.23 -8.91
N THR A 340 -20.90 9.41 -7.66
CA THR A 340 -20.65 10.63 -6.91
C THR A 340 -19.50 10.38 -5.94
N TRP A 341 -18.40 11.08 -6.14
CA TRP A 341 -17.31 11.17 -5.18
C TRP A 341 -17.42 12.43 -4.33
N LYS A 342 -17.10 12.31 -3.04
CA LYS A 342 -17.01 13.44 -2.12
C LYS A 342 -15.69 13.40 -1.37
N MET A 343 -14.96 14.52 -1.38
CA MET A 343 -13.72 14.72 -0.64
C MET A 343 -14.01 15.50 0.64
N TYR A 344 -13.52 14.99 1.76
CA TYR A 344 -13.68 15.60 3.08
C TYR A 344 -12.31 15.90 3.68
N GLN A 345 -12.19 17.10 4.25
CA GLN A 345 -11.04 17.51 5.04
C GLN A 345 -11.42 17.49 6.51
N TYR A 346 -10.54 16.97 7.37
CA TYR A 346 -10.73 17.04 8.80
C TYR A 346 -10.23 18.39 9.34
N ILE A 347 -11.13 19.21 9.89
CA ILE A 347 -10.84 20.55 10.42
C ILE A 347 -11.64 20.70 11.72
N ASP A 348 -11.01 21.21 12.78
CA ASP A 348 -11.66 21.55 14.05
C ASP A 348 -12.63 20.48 14.60
N ASN A 349 -12.19 19.22 14.55
CA ASN A 349 -12.93 18.04 15.01
C ASN A 349 -14.17 17.65 14.16
N GLU A 350 -14.18 18.03 12.88
CA GLU A 350 -15.27 17.76 11.96
C GLU A 350 -14.75 17.42 10.56
N PHE A 351 -15.42 16.47 9.89
CA PHE A 351 -15.17 16.17 8.48
C PHE A 351 -15.99 17.11 7.60
N ILE A 352 -15.32 18.15 7.08
CA ILE A 352 -15.92 19.18 6.26
C ILE A 352 -15.82 18.78 4.79
N LEU A 353 -16.94 18.85 4.06
CA LEU A 353 -16.97 18.60 2.62
C LEU A 353 -16.12 19.66 1.91
N TYR A 354 -15.07 19.24 1.23
CA TYR A 354 -14.18 20.09 0.44
C TYR A 354 -14.66 20.20 -1.01
N SER A 355 -15.00 19.06 -1.62
CA SER A 355 -15.44 19.02 -3.01
C SER A 355 -16.29 17.79 -3.30
N LYS A 356 -17.18 17.92 -4.29
CA LYS A 356 -18.00 16.84 -4.84
C LYS A 356 -17.74 16.76 -6.34
N LEU A 357 -17.58 15.54 -6.84
CA LEU A 357 -17.36 15.24 -8.26
C LEU A 357 -18.37 14.17 -8.70
N ILE A 358 -19.08 14.42 -9.79
CA ILE A 358 -19.97 13.45 -10.42
C ILE A 358 -19.33 13.00 -11.74
N TRP A 359 -19.14 11.69 -11.90
CA TRP A 359 -18.57 11.08 -13.10
C TRP A 359 -19.56 10.07 -13.70
N ASN A 360 -19.83 10.19 -14.99
CA ASN A 360 -20.64 9.22 -15.73
C ASN A 360 -19.71 8.15 -16.31
N TYR A 361 -19.80 6.93 -15.79
CA TYR A 361 -18.89 5.85 -16.14
C TYR A 361 -19.18 5.23 -17.51
N THR A 362 -20.41 5.36 -18.04
CA THR A 362 -20.74 4.86 -19.39
C THR A 362 -20.26 5.80 -20.49
N LYS A 363 -20.27 7.10 -20.23
CA LYS A 363 -19.86 8.14 -21.18
C LYS A 363 -18.40 8.56 -21.01
N SER A 364 -17.74 8.13 -19.93
CA SER A 364 -16.39 8.59 -19.55
C SER A 364 -16.28 10.12 -19.51
N ILE A 365 -17.23 10.78 -18.86
CA ILE A 365 -17.24 12.24 -18.68
C ILE A 365 -17.52 12.62 -17.23
N TYR A 366 -16.86 13.68 -16.77
CA TYR A 366 -17.25 14.36 -15.55
C TYR A 366 -18.46 15.23 -15.85
N ILE A 367 -19.51 15.15 -15.02
CA ILE A 367 -20.74 15.92 -15.18
C ILE A 367 -20.62 17.23 -14.40
N LEU A 368 -20.08 17.17 -13.19
CA LEU A 368 -20.14 18.27 -12.24
C LEU A 368 -18.95 18.21 -11.28
N GLU A 369 -18.27 19.33 -11.08
CA GLU A 369 -17.40 19.58 -9.92
C GLU A 369 -17.97 20.74 -9.10
N GLU A 370 -18.19 20.52 -7.82
CA GLU A 370 -18.52 21.55 -6.83
C GLU A 370 -17.38 21.63 -5.81
N THR A 371 -16.90 22.83 -5.51
CA THR A 371 -16.00 23.07 -4.37
C THR A 371 -16.73 23.88 -3.31
N PHE A 372 -16.41 23.65 -2.04
CA PHE A 372 -17.11 24.23 -0.91
C PHE A 372 -16.13 25.01 -0.02
N LYS A 373 -16.63 26.06 0.62
CA LYS A 373 -15.94 26.73 1.73
C LYS A 373 -16.13 25.94 3.02
N SER A 374 -15.39 26.31 4.07
CA SER A 374 -15.48 25.67 5.39
C SER A 374 -16.87 25.77 6.04
N ASP A 375 -17.67 26.77 5.67
CA ASP A 375 -19.06 26.94 6.11
C ASP A 375 -20.07 26.12 5.27
N SER A 376 -19.59 25.20 4.43
CA SER A 376 -20.37 24.38 3.50
C SER A 376 -21.09 25.15 2.38
N THR A 377 -20.83 26.46 2.22
CA THR A 377 -21.34 27.20 1.06
C THR A 377 -20.54 26.88 -0.19
N ILE A 378 -21.20 26.86 -1.34
CA ILE A 378 -20.55 26.60 -2.62
C ILE A 378 -19.56 27.72 -2.92
N HIS A 379 -18.30 27.35 -3.18
CA HIS A 379 -17.25 28.23 -3.64
C HIS A 379 -17.20 28.33 -5.17
N SER A 380 -17.23 27.19 -5.86
CA SER A 380 -17.22 27.13 -7.32
C SER A 380 -18.03 25.97 -7.86
N ILE A 381 -18.59 26.13 -9.06
CA ILE A 381 -19.25 25.06 -9.82
C ILE A 381 -18.64 25.00 -11.21
N LYS A 382 -18.25 23.81 -11.66
CA LYS A 382 -17.87 23.55 -13.06
C LYS A 382 -18.81 22.51 -13.63
N GLN A 383 -19.45 22.84 -14.74
CA GLN A 383 -20.32 21.93 -15.49
C GLN A 383 -19.50 21.27 -16.60
N ASN A 384 -19.57 19.95 -16.67
CA ASN A 384 -18.84 19.11 -17.61
C ASN A 384 -17.33 19.41 -17.74
N PRO A 385 -16.57 19.49 -16.62
CA PRO A 385 -15.14 19.78 -16.71
C PRO A 385 -14.38 18.64 -17.42
N THR A 386 -13.36 18.98 -18.20
CA THR A 386 -12.34 18.00 -18.61
C THR A 386 -11.45 17.63 -17.42
N TYR A 387 -10.67 16.55 -17.53
CA TYR A 387 -9.71 16.16 -16.48
C TYR A 387 -8.76 17.31 -16.11
N GLU A 388 -8.23 18.03 -17.10
CA GLU A 388 -7.31 19.16 -16.90
C GLU A 388 -7.98 20.37 -16.24
N GLN A 389 -9.30 20.47 -16.34
CA GLN A 389 -10.08 21.53 -15.71
C GLN A 389 -10.48 21.19 -14.26
N LEU A 390 -10.35 19.93 -13.83
CA LEU A 390 -10.61 19.55 -12.44
C LEU A 390 -9.66 20.28 -11.49
N ASN A 391 -10.08 20.49 -10.23
CA ASN A 391 -9.11 20.93 -9.23
C ASN A 391 -7.98 19.89 -9.02
N GLU A 392 -6.83 20.35 -8.52
CA GLU A 392 -5.63 19.50 -8.41
C GLU A 392 -5.82 18.26 -7.55
N GLN A 393 -6.71 18.29 -6.54
CA GLN A 393 -6.95 17.13 -5.68
C GLN A 393 -7.71 16.04 -6.44
N TRP A 394 -8.73 16.42 -7.21
CA TRP A 394 -9.42 15.48 -8.10
C TRP A 394 -8.51 14.98 -9.23
N GLN A 395 -7.65 15.82 -9.81
CA GLN A 395 -6.69 15.36 -10.80
C GLN A 395 -5.79 14.25 -10.25
N LYS A 396 -5.31 14.40 -9.01
CA LYS A 396 -4.47 13.38 -8.35
C LYS A 396 -5.26 12.12 -7.99
N TYR A 397 -6.48 12.26 -7.48
CA TYR A 397 -7.32 11.12 -7.09
C TYR A 397 -7.83 10.31 -8.29
N CYS A 398 -8.31 10.98 -9.33
CA CYS A 398 -8.89 10.35 -10.52
C CYS A 398 -7.83 9.99 -11.58
N PHE A 399 -6.54 10.07 -11.27
CA PHE A 399 -5.48 9.95 -12.27
C PHE A 399 -5.50 8.61 -13.01
N TYR A 400 -5.65 7.48 -12.30
CA TYR A 400 -5.72 6.17 -12.96
C TYR A 400 -6.99 6.02 -13.81
N ASN A 401 -8.14 6.50 -13.35
CA ASN A 401 -9.37 6.53 -14.17
C ASN A 401 -9.16 7.36 -15.46
N HIS A 402 -8.42 8.46 -15.36
CA HIS A 402 -8.07 9.27 -16.53
C HIS A 402 -7.15 8.52 -17.50
N LEU A 403 -6.18 7.74 -17.00
CA LEU A 403 -5.33 6.89 -17.83
C LEU A 403 -6.15 5.80 -18.55
N ASP A 404 -7.11 5.18 -17.87
CA ASP A 404 -8.03 4.21 -18.46
C ASP A 404 -8.91 4.84 -19.55
N ASP A 405 -9.44 6.04 -19.31
CA ASP A 405 -10.21 6.79 -20.30
C ASP A 405 -9.38 7.13 -21.55
N LEU A 406 -8.11 7.51 -21.37
CA LEU A 406 -7.18 7.75 -22.48
C LEU A 406 -6.87 6.48 -23.26
N TYR A 407 -6.69 5.35 -22.57
CA TYR A 407 -6.51 4.05 -23.20
C TYR A 407 -7.73 3.67 -24.06
N ASN A 408 -8.94 3.73 -23.48
CA ASN A 408 -10.18 3.37 -24.16
C ASN A 408 -10.43 4.23 -25.42
N LYS A 409 -10.10 5.52 -25.39
CA LYS A 409 -10.21 6.41 -26.55
C LYS A 409 -9.22 6.08 -27.68
N ASN A 410 -8.03 5.57 -27.35
CA ASN A 410 -6.93 5.41 -28.30
C ASN A 410 -6.78 4.01 -28.90
N GLY A 411 -7.37 2.94 -28.34
CA GLY A 411 -7.34 1.64 -29.03
C GLY A 411 -7.57 0.36 -28.21
N GLY A 412 -8.47 0.33 -27.23
CA GLY A 412 -8.64 -0.85 -26.35
C GLY A 412 -9.82 -1.77 -26.63
N TYR A 413 -10.98 -1.21 -26.97
CA TYR A 413 -12.18 -1.96 -27.36
C TYR A 413 -13.01 -1.07 -28.31
N LYS A 414 -13.08 -1.47 -29.58
CA LYS A 414 -14.17 -1.11 -30.48
C LYS A 414 -15.09 -2.31 -30.63
#